data_AF-A0A961N4D3-F1
#
_entry.id   AF-A0A961N4D3-F1
#
_cell.length_a   1.000
_cell.length_b   1.000
_cell.length_c   1.000
_cell.angle_alpha   90.00
_cell.angle_beta   90.00
_cell.angle_gamma   90.00
#
_symmetry.space_group_name_H-M   'P 1'
#
loop_
_entity.id
_entity.type
_entity.pdbx_description
1 polymer ?
#
loop_
_entity_poly.entity_id
_entity_poly.type
_entity_poly.pdbx_seq_one_letter_code
_entity_poly.pdbx_strand_id
1 'polypeptide(L)' 'MIQLVPVAVVQASLSGTRPSPVIDVSDDTQADYWAYRLNVTRAELVDAVGEVGSAVAAVRRHLGR' A
#
# COMPACT_ATOMS: atom_id res chain seq x y z
N MET A 1 6.18 25.45 2.81
CA MET A 1 6.23 24.57 1.62
C MET A 1 4.97 23.72 1.63
N ILE A 2 4.15 23.77 0.58
CA ILE A 2 2.96 22.93 0.47
C ILE A 2 3.36 21.68 -0.31
N GLN A 3 3.22 20.50 0.30
CA GLN A 3 3.42 19.23 -0.40
C GLN A 3 2.10 18.82 -1.05
N LEU A 4 2.13 18.64 -2.37
CA LEU A 4 1.01 18.09 -3.11
C LEU A 4 0.98 16.58 -2.85
N VAL A 5 -0.04 16.15 -2.10
CA VAL A 5 -0.32 14.75 -1.81
C VAL A 5 -1.51 14.30 -2.66
N PRO A 6 -1.51 13.09 -3.24
CA PRO A 6 -2.61 12.59 -4.03
C PRO A 6 -3.92 12.55 -3.23
N VAL A 7 -5.03 12.90 -3.89
CA VAL A 7 -6.37 13.00 -3.28
C VAL A 7 -6.80 11.69 -2.63
N ALA A 8 -6.36 10.54 -3.15
CA ALA A 8 -6.60 9.22 -2.57
C ALA A 8 -6.05 9.10 -1.12
N VAL A 9 -4.91 9.72 -0.81
CA VAL A 9 -4.31 9.72 0.54
C VAL A 9 -5.13 10.58 1.49
N VAL A 10 -5.63 11.73 1.00
CA VAL A 10 -6.50 12.60 1.78
C VAL A 10 -7.83 11.89 2.08
N GLN A 11 -8.44 11.24 1.07
CA GLN A 11 -9.66 10.45 1.28
C GLN A 11 -9.45 9.27 2.24
N ALA A 12 -8.32 8.57 2.17
CA ALA A 12 -7.99 7.47 3.08
C ALA A 12 -7.68 7.94 4.51
N SER A 13 -7.17 9.17 4.67
CA SER A 13 -6.92 9.77 5.99
C SER A 13 -8.19 10.30 6.64
N LEU A 14 -9.15 10.74 5.83
CA LEU A 14 -10.46 11.25 6.27
C LEU A 14 -11.46 10.12 6.59
N SER A 15 -11.26 8.94 6.00
CA SER A 15 -12.11 7.78 6.20
C SER A 15 -11.48 6.89 7.26
N GLY A 16 -12.03 6.84 8.47
CA GLY A 16 -11.60 5.94 9.56
C GLY A 16 -11.75 4.43 9.27
N THR A 17 -11.85 4.05 8.00
CA THR A 17 -11.92 2.69 7.49
C THR A 17 -10.52 2.09 7.57
N ARG A 18 -10.33 1.11 8.46
CA ARG A 18 -9.12 0.27 8.43
C ARG A 18 -8.94 -0.23 7.00
N PRO A 19 -7.76 -0.02 6.37
CA PRO A 19 -7.54 -0.54 5.03
C PRO A 19 -7.63 -2.06 5.06
N SER A 20 -8.06 -2.64 3.94
CA SER A 20 -8.18 -4.09 3.80
C SER A 20 -6.87 -4.77 4.22
N PRO A 21 -6.92 -5.85 5.02
CA PRO A 21 -5.71 -6.58 5.44
C PRO A 21 -5.02 -7.33 4.28
N VAL A 22 -5.62 -7.30 3.08
CA VAL A 22 -5.16 -7.93 1.85
C VAL A 22 -4.86 -6.84 0.82
N ILE A 23 -3.71 -6.94 0.18
CA ILE A 23 -3.26 -6.09 -0.93
C ILE A 23 -3.75 -6.72 -2.23
N ASP A 24 -4.66 -6.04 -2.93
CA ASP A 24 -4.94 -6.35 -4.32
C ASP A 24 -4.02 -5.52 -5.23
N VAL A 25 -3.06 -6.18 -5.87
CA VAL A 25 -2.12 -5.54 -6.80
C VAL A 25 -2.76 -5.24 -8.17
N SER A 26 -3.91 -5.85 -8.45
CA SER A 26 -4.70 -5.62 -9.67
C SER A 26 -5.48 -4.30 -9.60
N ASP A 27 -5.73 -3.80 -8.38
CA ASP A 27 -6.35 -2.51 -8.12
C ASP A 27 -5.25 -1.44 -8.00
N ASP A 28 -5.15 -0.59 -9.01
CA ASP A 28 -4.16 0.51 -9.05
C ASP A 28 -4.21 1.39 -7.80
N THR A 29 -5.40 1.65 -7.27
CA THR A 29 -5.58 2.54 -6.12
C THR A 29 -5.08 1.89 -4.84
N GLN A 30 -5.34 0.58 -4.66
CA GLN A 30 -4.81 -0.17 -3.52
C GLN A 30 -3.30 -0.36 -3.60
N ALA A 31 -2.79 -0.67 -4.79
CA ALA A 31 -1.36 -0.86 -5.00
C ALA A 31 -0.59 0.44 -4.70
N ASP A 32 -1.05 1.58 -5.21
CA ASP A 32 -0.41 2.88 -4.92
C ASP A 32 -0.54 3.26 -3.44
N TYR A 33 -1.68 2.99 -2.82
CA TYR A 33 -1.89 3.23 -1.40
C TYR A 33 -0.91 2.44 -0.51
N TRP A 34 -0.79 1.13 -0.76
CA TRP A 34 0.08 0.26 0.02
C TRP A 34 1.56 0.49 -0.28
N ALA A 35 1.92 0.77 -1.53
CA ALA A 35 3.27 1.17 -1.91
C ALA A 35 3.70 2.44 -1.16
N TYR A 36 2.83 3.47 -1.16
CA TYR A 36 3.06 4.70 -0.40
C TYR A 36 3.17 4.43 1.10
N ARG A 37 2.26 3.65 1.68
CA ARG A 37 2.23 3.37 3.12
C ARG A 37 3.41 2.56 3.62
N LEU A 38 3.91 1.63 2.80
CA LEU A 38 5.09 0.82 3.09
C LEU A 38 6.39 1.52 2.66
N ASN A 39 6.28 2.70 2.04
CA ASN A 39 7.39 3.49 1.51
C ASN A 39 8.28 2.68 0.54
N VAL A 40 7.62 1.96 -0.36
CA VAL A 40 8.23 1.16 -1.44
C VAL A 40 7.65 1.59 -2.78
N THR A 41 8.31 1.20 -3.86
CA THR A 41 7.76 1.38 -5.20
C THR A 41 6.67 0.34 -5.47
N ARG A 42 5.81 0.64 -6.46
CA ARG A 42 4.76 -0.29 -6.88
C ARG A 42 5.32 -1.61 -7.39
N ALA A 43 6.46 -1.58 -8.08
CA ALA A 43 7.14 -2.78 -8.55
C ALA A 43 7.60 -3.67 -7.37
N GLU A 44 8.23 -3.08 -6.36
CA GLU A 44 8.64 -3.80 -5.14
C GLU A 44 7.45 -4.36 -4.37
N LEU A 45 6.32 -3.64 -4.34
CA LEU A 45 5.10 -4.14 -3.72
C LEU A 45 4.56 -5.38 -4.44
N VAL A 46 4.51 -5.35 -5.77
CA VAL A 46 4.05 -6.48 -6.59
C VAL A 46 4.96 -7.69 -6.44
N ASP A 47 6.27 -7.45 -6.44
CA ASP A 47 7.28 -8.49 -6.25
C ASP A 47 7.15 -9.15 -4.86
N ALA A 48 7.07 -8.34 -3.80
CA ALA A 48 6.85 -8.84 -2.45
C ALA A 48 5.52 -9.60 -2.31
N VAL A 49 4.42 -9.10 -2.91
CA VAL A 49 3.14 -9.82 -2.94
C VAL A 49 3.26 -11.16 -3.68
N GLY A 50 4.07 -11.24 -4.74
CA GLY A 50 4.38 -12.48 -5.43
C GLY A 50 5.15 -13.49 -4.55
N GLU A 51 6.09 -13.01 -3.74
CA GLU A 51 6.91 -13.88 -2.88
C GLU A 51 6.20 -14.36 -1.61
N VAL A 52 5.45 -13.49 -0.93
CA VAL A 52 4.84 -13.80 0.38
C VAL A 52 3.31 -13.83 0.39
N GLY A 53 2.68 -13.56 -0.76
CA GLY A 53 1.24 -13.49 -0.94
C GLY A 53 0.65 -12.12 -0.68
N SER A 54 -0.64 -11.96 -0.98
CA SER A 54 -1.38 -10.70 -0.87
C SER A 54 -1.63 -10.22 0.57
N ALA A 55 -1.14 -10.91 1.59
CA ALA A 55 -1.35 -10.51 2.97
C ALA A 55 -0.43 -9.33 3.34
N VAL A 56 -1.01 -8.20 3.76
CA VAL A 56 -0.25 -7.00 4.19
C VAL A 56 0.75 -7.35 5.28
N ALA A 57 0.37 -8.20 6.25
CA ALA A 57 1.24 -8.60 7.34
C ALA A 57 2.46 -9.39 6.86
N ALA A 58 2.30 -10.21 5.81
CA ALA A 58 3.39 -10.98 5.23
C ALA A 58 4.34 -10.05 4.46
N VAL A 59 3.79 -9.19 3.59
CA VAL A 59 4.57 -8.21 2.81
C VAL A 59 5.33 -7.26 3.74
N ARG A 60 4.68 -6.78 4.78
CA ARG A 60 5.30 -5.88 5.76
C ARG A 60 6.42 -6.59 6.55
N ARG A 61 6.22 -7.86 6.93
CA ARG A 61 7.26 -8.67 7.57
C ARG A 61 8.44 -8.92 6.63
N HIS A 62 8.18 -9.18 5.35
CA HIS A 62 9.19 -9.38 4.33
C HIS A 62 10.03 -8.13 4.11
N LEU A 63 9.38 -6.97 4.00
CA LEU A 63 10.04 -5.67 3.83
C LEU A 63 10.67 -5.12 5.11
N GLY A 64 10.43 -5.74 6.27
CA GLY A 64 10.99 -5.34 7.57
C GLY A 64 10.49 -3.98 8.08
N ARG A 65 9.23 -3.62 7.77
CA ARG A 65 8.63 -2.30 8.09
C ARG A 65 7.49 -2.36 9.12
#